data_AF-A0A9W8W7D8-F1
#
_entry.id   AF-A0A9W8W7D8-F1
#
_cell.length_a   1.000
_cell.length_b   1.000
_cell.length_c   1.000
_cell.angle_alpha   90.00
_cell.angle_beta   90.00
_cell.angle_gamma   90.00
#
_symmetry.space_group_name_H-M   'P 1'
#
loop_
_entity.id
_entity.type
_entity.pdbx_description
1 polymer ?
#
loop_
_entity_poly.entity_id
_entity_poly.type
_entity_poly.pdbx_seq_one_letter_code
_entity_poly.pdbx_strand_id
1 'polypeptide(L)'
;MAAVVNGVPVAIPPPEGYQVDFDNPQRNSVNAAYWLFGVGNFLALLFMLQRVYVRLVIQKTVRLEDGDFARGVMGTHGWEMPITKFAMFVRALYLLPILYNPVQCGAKMALLLVYRRLAPQMWFRIAVWFTAFAVVGSSLAITFVTIFPCQPTRAAWDISYTNPKCIDRNAVYKATAALGAITDFMVLAIPIPVVIPLQIAMRQKIGLVCFFAVGGV
;
A
#
# COMPACT_ATOMS: atom_id res chain seq x y z
N MET A 1 -29.65 -7.11 -2.78
CA MET A 1 -30.74 -7.27 -1.80
C MET A 1 -30.12 -7.91 -0.58
N ALA A 2 -30.25 -7.30 0.61
CA ALA A 2 -29.66 -7.84 1.83
C ALA A 2 -30.30 -9.22 2.13
N ALA A 3 -29.49 -10.22 2.45
CA ALA A 3 -30.00 -11.51 2.89
C ALA A 3 -30.52 -11.35 4.32
N VAL A 4 -31.61 -12.03 4.67
CA VAL A 4 -32.15 -11.98 6.04
C VAL A 4 -31.92 -13.34 6.69
N VAL A 5 -31.18 -13.36 7.80
CA VAL A 5 -30.93 -14.57 8.59
C VAL A 5 -31.48 -14.32 9.98
N ASN A 6 -32.41 -15.16 10.43
CA ASN A 6 -33.12 -15.04 11.72
C ASN A 6 -33.71 -13.62 11.97
N GLY A 7 -34.27 -12.97 10.95
CA GLY A 7 -34.88 -11.64 11.07
C GLY A 7 -33.90 -10.46 11.07
N VAL A 8 -32.59 -10.72 11.00
CA VAL A 8 -31.56 -9.68 10.93
C VAL A 8 -31.08 -9.52 9.48
N PRO A 9 -31.10 -8.29 8.91
CA PRO A 9 -30.56 -8.05 7.58
C PRO A 9 -29.02 -8.13 7.61
N VAL A 10 -28.45 -9.00 6.78
CA VAL A 10 -27.01 -9.24 6.66
C VAL A 10 -26.50 -8.92 5.25
N ALA A 11 -25.23 -8.51 5.17
CA ALA A 11 -24.58 -8.11 3.93
C ALA A 11 -24.25 -9.29 3.00
N ILE A 12 -24.00 -10.47 3.56
CA ILE A 12 -23.57 -11.69 2.86
C ILE A 12 -24.30 -12.89 3.49
N PRO A 13 -24.88 -13.83 2.70
CA PRO A 13 -25.49 -15.04 3.24
C PRO A 13 -24.44 -16.04 3.77
N PRO A 14 -24.75 -16.82 4.81
CA PRO A 14 -23.84 -17.82 5.36
C PRO A 14 -23.62 -19.01 4.40
N PRO A 15 -22.47 -19.71 4.47
CA PRO A 15 -22.23 -20.95 3.72
C PRO A 15 -23.17 -22.08 4.15
N GLU A 16 -23.44 -23.05 3.26
CA GLU A 16 -24.28 -24.21 3.56
C GLU A 16 -23.71 -25.01 4.76
N GLY A 17 -24.56 -25.26 5.77
CA GLY A 17 -24.19 -26.00 6.99
C GLY A 17 -23.64 -25.15 8.14
N TYR A 18 -23.50 -23.83 7.98
CA TYR A 18 -23.05 -22.94 9.06
C TYR A 18 -24.22 -22.49 9.93
N GLN A 19 -24.21 -22.86 11.22
CA GLN A 19 -25.17 -22.33 12.19
C GLN A 19 -24.77 -20.91 12.61
N VAL A 20 -25.62 -19.94 12.27
CA VAL A 20 -25.42 -18.54 12.65
C VAL A 20 -25.95 -18.35 14.06
N ASP A 21 -25.03 -18.17 15.00
CA ASP A 21 -25.29 -17.73 16.37
C ASP A 21 -24.84 -16.27 16.51
N PHE A 22 -25.78 -15.38 16.82
CA PHE A 22 -25.53 -13.95 17.02
C PHE A 22 -25.04 -13.62 18.43
N ASP A 23 -25.38 -14.46 19.42
CA ASP A 23 -25.00 -14.26 20.82
C ASP A 23 -23.57 -14.74 21.06
N ASN A 24 -23.13 -15.81 20.37
CA ASN A 24 -21.76 -16.33 20.49
C ASN A 24 -21.15 -16.77 19.14
N PRO A 25 -20.68 -15.82 18.31
CA PRO A 25 -20.18 -16.13 16.97
C PRO A 25 -18.88 -16.94 17.01
N GLN A 26 -18.79 -17.98 16.18
CA GLN A 26 -17.56 -18.75 16.01
C GLN A 26 -16.46 -17.88 15.36
N ARG A 27 -15.31 -17.78 16.04
CA ARG A 27 -14.16 -17.03 15.56
C ARG A 27 -13.04 -17.99 15.17
N ASN A 28 -12.89 -18.24 13.87
CA ASN A 28 -11.70 -18.91 13.34
C ASN A 28 -10.60 -17.87 13.10
N SER A 29 -9.33 -18.27 13.27
CA SER A 29 -8.12 -17.42 13.07
C SER A 29 -7.84 -16.31 14.10
N VAL A 30 -8.42 -16.38 15.30
CA VAL A 30 -8.20 -15.40 16.39
C VAL A 30 -6.72 -15.23 16.75
N ASN A 31 -5.97 -16.34 16.79
CA ASN A 31 -4.55 -16.32 17.12
C ASN A 31 -3.73 -15.59 16.05
N ALA A 32 -4.04 -15.80 14.76
CA ALA A 32 -3.39 -15.08 13.68
C ALA A 32 -3.72 -13.58 13.73
N ALA A 33 -4.96 -13.22 14.07
CA ALA A 33 -5.34 -11.84 14.30
C ALA A 33 -4.58 -11.23 15.49
N TYR A 34 -4.42 -11.94 16.62
CA TYR A 34 -3.63 -11.44 17.76
C TYR A 34 -2.15 -11.22 17.40
N TRP A 35 -1.55 -12.08 16.58
CA TRP A 35 -0.18 -11.86 16.10
C TRP A 35 -0.07 -10.66 15.14
N LEU A 36 -1.01 -10.53 14.19
CA LEU A 36 -1.07 -9.40 13.26
C LEU A 36 -1.34 -8.06 13.97
N PHE A 37 -2.28 -8.04 14.90
CA PHE A 37 -2.66 -6.84 15.66
C PHE A 37 -1.76 -6.58 16.88
N GLY A 38 -1.07 -7.57 17.42
CA GLY A 38 -0.14 -7.38 18.53
C GLY A 38 1.22 -6.93 18.00
N VAL A 39 1.89 -7.82 17.26
CA VAL A 39 3.26 -7.58 16.79
C VAL A 39 3.27 -6.60 15.62
N GLY A 40 2.37 -6.77 14.65
CA GLY A 40 2.29 -5.88 13.50
C GLY A 40 1.92 -4.45 13.91
N ASN A 41 0.98 -4.29 14.84
CA ASN A 41 0.57 -2.97 15.32
C ASN A 41 1.63 -2.35 16.24
N PHE A 42 2.34 -3.13 17.05
CA PHE A 42 3.47 -2.63 17.85
C PHE A 42 4.62 -2.14 16.97
N LEU A 43 5.00 -2.91 15.95
CA LEU A 43 6.00 -2.47 14.96
C LEU A 43 5.51 -1.25 14.19
N ALA A 44 4.24 -1.22 13.77
CA ALA A 44 3.65 -0.06 13.11
C ALA A 44 3.65 1.18 14.01
N LEU A 45 3.40 1.02 15.32
CA LEU A 45 3.42 2.10 16.30
C LEU A 45 4.85 2.63 16.50
N LEU A 46 5.86 1.76 16.53
CA LEU A 46 7.26 2.17 16.55
C LEU A 46 7.66 2.95 15.28
N PHE A 47 7.27 2.47 14.09
CA PHE A 47 7.53 3.19 12.83
C PHE A 47 6.75 4.50 12.73
N MET A 48 5.51 4.55 13.24
CA MET A 48 4.73 5.77 13.37
C MET A 48 5.41 6.76 14.32
N LEU A 49 5.87 6.33 15.50
CA LEU A 49 6.61 7.17 16.44
C LEU A 49 7.91 7.68 15.84
N GLN A 50 8.64 6.85 15.11
CA GLN A 50 9.83 7.26 14.38
C GLN A 50 9.48 8.29 13.30
N ARG A 51 8.40 8.08 12.55
CA ARG A 51 7.91 9.00 11.51
C ARG A 51 7.46 10.34 12.10
N VAL A 52 6.78 10.31 13.25
CA VAL A 52 6.37 11.50 14.02
C VAL A 52 7.60 12.23 14.55
N TYR A 53 8.57 11.52 15.12
CA TYR A 53 9.82 12.11 15.62
C TYR A 53 10.60 12.80 14.49
N VAL A 54 10.78 12.14 13.34
CA VAL A 54 11.46 12.73 12.18
C VAL A 54 10.69 13.96 11.67
N ARG A 55 9.36 13.91 11.64
CA ARG A 55 8.54 15.03 11.15
C ARG A 55 8.53 16.24 12.09
N LEU A 56 8.45 16.01 13.40
CA LEU A 56 8.40 17.07 14.40
C LEU A 56 9.78 17.66 14.70
N VAL A 57 10.78 16.80 14.87
CA VAL A 57 12.10 17.22 15.37
C VAL A 57 13.04 17.58 14.23
N ILE A 58 13.06 16.80 13.15
CA ILE A 58 14.01 16.98 12.03
C ILE A 58 13.40 17.88 10.94
N GLN A 59 12.20 17.58 10.46
CA GLN A 59 11.59 18.30 9.32
C GLN A 59 10.74 19.51 9.73
N LYS A 60 10.37 19.64 11.01
CA LYS A 60 9.54 20.72 11.60
C LYS A 60 8.29 21.07 10.76
N THR A 61 7.70 20.09 10.09
CA THR A 61 6.58 20.29 9.17
C THR A 61 5.56 19.19 9.36
N VAL A 62 4.34 19.55 9.75
CA VAL A 62 3.20 18.62 9.91
C VAL A 62 2.44 18.57 8.58
N ARG A 63 2.27 17.36 8.01
CA ARG A 63 1.45 17.14 6.81
C ARG A 63 0.21 16.31 7.17
N LEU A 64 -0.92 16.70 6.58
CA LEU A 64 -2.33 16.31 6.83
C LEU A 64 -2.72 14.82 6.74
N GLU A 65 -1.78 13.87 6.77
CA GLU A 65 -2.04 12.45 6.49
C GLU A 65 -2.75 11.69 7.65
N ASP A 66 -2.83 12.27 8.86
CA ASP A 66 -3.32 11.57 10.08
C ASP A 66 -4.83 11.71 10.35
N GLY A 67 -5.59 12.31 9.42
CA GLY A 67 -7.01 12.65 9.64
C GLY A 67 -7.97 11.46 9.69
N ASP A 68 -7.66 10.35 9.03
CA ASP A 68 -8.59 9.22 8.90
C ASP A 68 -8.60 8.30 10.15
N PHE A 69 -7.46 8.21 10.86
CA PHE A 69 -7.35 7.49 12.12
C PHE A 69 -8.12 8.22 13.23
N ALA A 70 -7.98 9.55 13.30
CA ALA A 70 -8.71 10.41 14.25
C ALA A 70 -10.23 10.39 14.02
N ARG A 71 -10.70 10.04 12.82
CA ARG A 71 -12.13 9.96 12.47
C ARG A 71 -12.75 8.58 12.71
N GLY A 72 -11.99 7.60 13.19
CA GLY A 72 -12.47 6.24 13.49
C GLY A 72 -12.89 5.46 12.24
N VAL A 73 -12.19 5.67 11.13
CA VAL A 73 -12.49 5.04 9.83
C VAL A 73 -11.71 3.74 9.64
N MET A 74 -10.52 3.62 10.23
CA MET A 74 -9.70 2.41 10.22
C MET A 74 -9.91 1.57 11.49
N GLY A 75 -10.05 0.24 11.34
CA GLY A 75 -10.09 -0.71 12.46
C GLY A 75 -11.48 -1.10 12.99
N THR A 76 -12.55 -0.55 12.43
CA THR A 76 -13.93 -0.99 12.72
C THR A 76 -14.38 -2.05 11.71
N HIS A 77 -15.16 -3.04 12.14
CA HIS A 77 -15.69 -4.04 11.21
C HIS A 77 -16.61 -3.40 10.18
N GLY A 78 -16.53 -3.86 8.92
CA GLY A 78 -17.28 -3.25 7.81
C GLY A 78 -18.80 -3.28 7.99
N TRP A 79 -19.33 -4.20 8.79
CA TRP A 79 -20.75 -4.30 9.13
C TRP A 79 -21.18 -3.39 10.29
N GLU A 80 -20.24 -2.78 11.02
CA GLU A 80 -20.50 -1.85 12.13
C GLU A 80 -20.37 -0.38 11.69
N MET A 81 -20.07 -0.14 10.40
CA MET A 81 -19.75 1.19 9.88
C MET A 81 -20.97 1.90 9.30
N PRO A 82 -21.31 3.12 9.74
CA PRO A 82 -22.40 3.89 9.14
C PRO A 82 -22.10 4.27 7.68
N ILE A 83 -23.13 4.22 6.83
CA ILE A 83 -23.04 4.43 5.37
C ILE A 83 -22.37 5.76 4.98
N THR A 84 -22.62 6.83 5.75
CA THR A 84 -22.02 8.16 5.50
C THR A 84 -20.50 8.16 5.66
N LYS A 85 -19.97 7.46 6.68
CA LYS A 85 -18.52 7.29 6.88
C LYS A 85 -17.93 6.34 5.86
N PHE A 86 -18.66 5.29 5.49
CA PHE A 86 -18.23 4.35 4.46
C PHE A 86 -18.08 5.03 3.09
N ALA A 87 -19.02 5.91 2.70
CA ALA A 87 -18.92 6.65 1.45
C ALA A 87 -17.69 7.59 1.40
N MET A 88 -17.36 8.23 2.53
CA MET A 88 -16.14 9.04 2.65
C MET A 88 -14.88 8.17 2.50
N PHE A 89 -14.87 7.01 3.16
CA PHE A 89 -13.77 6.05 3.09
C PHE A 89 -13.52 5.53 1.67
N VAL A 90 -14.58 5.13 0.95
CA VAL A 90 -14.45 4.64 -0.43
C VAL A 90 -13.91 5.73 -1.36
N ARG A 91 -14.29 7.00 -1.18
CA ARG A 91 -13.73 8.13 -1.93
C ARG A 91 -12.24 8.34 -1.64
N ALA A 92 -11.84 8.27 -0.37
CA ALA A 92 -10.43 8.37 0.02
C ALA A 92 -9.61 7.21 -0.57
N LEU A 93 -10.09 5.97 -0.46
CA LEU A 93 -9.45 4.79 -1.04
C LEU A 93 -9.31 4.86 -2.57
N TYR A 94 -10.22 5.56 -3.25
CA TYR A 94 -10.13 5.78 -4.69
C TYR A 94 -9.07 6.84 -5.05
N LEU A 95 -9.02 7.96 -4.32
CA LEU A 95 -8.11 9.08 -4.62
C LEU A 95 -6.65 8.83 -4.20
N LEU A 96 -6.45 8.19 -3.04
CA LEU A 96 -5.13 7.93 -2.47
C LEU A 96 -4.14 7.26 -3.45
N PRO A 97 -4.46 6.11 -4.06
CA PRO A 97 -3.52 5.45 -4.98
C PRO A 97 -3.25 6.25 -6.25
N ILE A 98 -4.22 7.05 -6.73
CA ILE A 98 -4.05 7.90 -7.92
C ILE A 98 -3.01 8.99 -7.65
N LEU A 99 -2.98 9.55 -6.44
CA LEU A 99 -2.01 10.56 -6.04
C LEU A 99 -0.66 9.96 -5.62
N TYR A 100 -0.68 8.80 -4.97
CA TYR A 100 0.52 8.17 -4.43
C TYR A 100 1.41 7.55 -5.52
N ASN A 101 0.82 6.86 -6.51
CA ASN A 101 1.58 6.15 -7.55
C ASN A 101 2.54 7.06 -8.35
N PRO A 102 2.14 8.26 -8.83
CA PRO A 102 3.03 9.16 -9.55
C PRO A 102 4.19 9.68 -8.68
N VAL A 103 3.93 9.95 -7.40
CA VAL A 103 4.95 10.43 -6.46
C VAL A 103 6.01 9.34 -6.23
N GLN A 104 5.57 8.09 -6.04
CA GLN A 104 6.45 6.94 -5.88
C GLN A 104 7.32 6.71 -7.14
N CYS A 105 6.72 6.82 -8.33
CA CYS A 105 7.44 6.76 -9.60
C CYS A 105 8.49 7.88 -9.72
N GLY A 106 8.12 9.12 -9.38
CA GLY A 106 9.02 10.27 -9.42
C GLY A 106 10.25 10.12 -8.51
N ALA A 107 10.06 9.59 -7.31
CA ALA A 107 11.15 9.34 -6.36
C ALA A 107 12.17 8.32 -6.91
N LYS A 108 11.69 7.19 -7.46
CA LYS A 108 12.55 6.16 -8.08
C LYS A 108 13.30 6.71 -9.30
N MET A 109 12.63 7.50 -10.13
CA MET A 109 13.25 8.15 -11.29
C MET A 109 14.36 9.13 -10.89
N ALA A 110 14.15 9.94 -9.85
CA ALA A 110 15.18 10.86 -9.36
C ALA A 110 16.45 10.10 -8.91
N LEU A 111 16.28 8.97 -8.23
CA LEU A 111 17.38 8.13 -7.78
C LEU A 111 18.13 7.48 -8.97
N LEU A 112 17.40 6.97 -9.97
CA LEU A 112 18.00 6.41 -11.20
C LEU A 112 18.78 7.46 -11.99
N LEU A 113 18.33 8.72 -12.02
CA LEU A 113 19.06 9.83 -12.64
C LEU A 113 20.37 10.14 -11.91
N VAL A 114 20.39 10.05 -10.58
CA VAL A 114 21.63 10.16 -9.79
C VAL A 114 22.56 8.99 -10.11
N TYR A 115 22.04 7.76 -10.15
CA TYR A 115 22.84 6.58 -10.49
C TYR A 115 23.47 6.68 -11.86
N ARG A 116 22.74 7.15 -12.87
CA ARG A 116 23.28 7.36 -14.22
C ARG A 116 24.55 8.24 -14.23
N ARG A 117 24.69 9.17 -13.29
CA ARG A 117 25.89 10.04 -13.18
C ARG A 117 27.07 9.38 -12.46
N LEU A 118 26.83 8.29 -11.73
CA LEU A 118 27.83 7.64 -10.87
C LEU A 118 28.89 6.87 -11.68
N ALA A 119 28.49 6.17 -12.74
CA ALA A 119 29.40 5.35 -13.52
C ALA A 119 29.20 5.52 -15.04
N PRO A 120 30.28 5.69 -15.83
CA PRO A 120 30.19 5.83 -17.27
C PRO A 120 30.04 4.51 -18.03
N GLN A 121 30.13 3.36 -17.35
CA GLN A 121 30.15 2.03 -17.98
C GLN A 121 28.86 1.73 -18.78
N MET A 122 29.00 1.11 -19.95
CA MET A 122 27.87 0.86 -20.85
C MET A 122 26.84 -0.11 -20.25
N TRP A 123 27.28 -1.21 -19.64
CA TRP A 123 26.39 -2.18 -18.98
C TRP A 123 25.55 -1.52 -17.88
N PHE A 124 26.16 -0.61 -17.12
CA PHE A 124 25.51 0.12 -16.03
C PHE A 124 24.44 1.09 -16.56
N ARG A 125 24.74 1.80 -17.65
CA ARG A 125 23.75 2.68 -18.32
C ARG A 125 22.56 1.89 -18.85
N ILE A 126 22.79 0.72 -19.44
CA ILE A 126 21.72 -0.16 -19.93
C ILE A 126 20.85 -0.62 -18.77
N ALA A 127 21.45 -1.08 -17.66
CA ALA A 127 20.71 -1.51 -16.48
C ALA A 127 19.84 -0.39 -15.86
N VAL A 128 20.37 0.84 -15.78
CA VAL A 128 19.62 2.02 -15.30
C VAL A 128 18.42 2.32 -16.20
N TRP A 129 18.62 2.35 -17.52
CA TRP A 129 17.53 2.63 -18.47
C TRP A 129 16.46 1.54 -18.50
N PHE A 130 16.88 0.27 -18.44
CA PHE A 130 15.97 -0.86 -18.33
C PHE A 130 15.10 -0.77 -17.07
N THR A 131 15.71 -0.46 -15.93
CA THR A 131 14.99 -0.31 -14.65
C THR A 131 14.07 0.91 -14.67
N ALA A 132 14.49 2.01 -15.28
CA ALA A 132 13.64 3.19 -15.47
C ALA A 132 12.40 2.86 -16.30
N PHE A 133 12.57 2.10 -17.39
CA PHE A 133 11.45 1.65 -18.22
C PHE A 133 10.50 0.74 -17.43
N ALA A 134 11.03 -0.21 -16.66
CA ALA A 134 10.23 -1.09 -15.82
C ALA A 134 9.41 -0.32 -14.78
N VAL A 135 10.02 0.64 -14.08
CA VAL A 135 9.36 1.50 -13.08
C VAL A 135 8.24 2.32 -13.70
N VAL A 136 8.51 3.00 -14.83
CA VAL A 136 7.51 3.84 -15.49
C VAL A 136 6.37 2.99 -16.06
N GLY A 137 6.69 1.87 -16.69
CA GLY A 137 5.72 0.95 -17.26
C GLY A 137 4.78 0.36 -16.21
N SER A 138 5.33 -0.13 -15.09
CA SER A 138 4.52 -0.67 -13.99
C SER A 138 3.66 0.41 -13.33
N SER A 139 4.22 1.61 -13.12
CA SER A 139 3.50 2.72 -12.48
C SER A 139 2.34 3.23 -13.35
N LEU A 140 2.54 3.34 -14.67
CA LEU A 140 1.48 3.72 -15.60
C LEU A 140 0.38 2.68 -15.62
N ALA A 141 0.71 1.39 -15.74
CA ALA A 141 -0.27 0.31 -15.75
C ALA A 141 -1.15 0.31 -14.50
N ILE A 142 -0.54 0.42 -13.31
CA ILE A 142 -1.26 0.48 -12.04
C ILE A 142 -2.14 1.74 -11.99
N THR A 143 -1.62 2.89 -12.41
CA THR A 143 -2.39 4.15 -12.43
C THR A 143 -3.66 4.01 -13.28
N PHE A 144 -3.57 3.44 -14.48
CA PHE A 144 -4.75 3.20 -15.32
C PHE A 144 -5.77 2.27 -14.66
N VAL A 145 -5.33 1.18 -14.05
CA VAL A 145 -6.23 0.25 -13.33
C VAL A 145 -6.92 0.94 -12.15
N THR A 146 -6.21 1.84 -11.45
CA THR A 146 -6.78 2.58 -10.30
C THR A 146 -7.73 3.71 -10.71
N ILE A 147 -7.55 4.31 -11.90
CA ILE A 147 -8.47 5.33 -12.43
C ILE A 147 -9.74 4.69 -13.01
N PHE A 148 -9.60 3.52 -13.65
CA PHE A 148 -10.70 2.81 -14.29
C PHE A 148 -11.01 1.46 -13.62
N PRO A 149 -11.28 1.41 -12.30
CA PRO A 149 -11.47 0.14 -11.60
C PRO A 149 -12.84 -0.49 -11.87
N CYS A 150 -13.82 0.31 -12.32
CA CYS A 150 -15.21 -0.11 -12.54
C CYS A 150 -15.76 0.43 -13.87
N GLN A 151 -16.73 -0.29 -14.42
CA GLN A 151 -17.57 0.16 -15.54
C GLN A 151 -19.03 0.25 -15.06
N PRO A 152 -19.64 1.45 -14.99
CA PRO A 152 -19.06 2.78 -15.22
C PRO A 152 -18.10 3.23 -14.09
N THR A 153 -17.13 4.09 -14.41
CA THR A 153 -16.11 4.57 -13.45
C THR A 153 -16.68 5.27 -12.22
N ARG A 154 -17.86 5.89 -12.35
CA ARG A 154 -18.55 6.57 -11.23
C ARG A 154 -18.91 5.60 -10.10
N ALA A 155 -19.14 4.33 -10.40
CA ALA A 155 -19.42 3.31 -9.40
C ALA A 155 -18.19 2.98 -8.53
N ALA A 156 -17.00 3.49 -8.86
CA ALA A 156 -15.82 3.34 -8.02
C ALA A 156 -15.98 4.09 -6.68
N TRP A 157 -16.69 5.22 -6.66
CA TRP A 157 -16.81 6.08 -5.47
C TRP A 157 -18.26 6.37 -5.06
N ASP A 158 -19.24 6.08 -5.91
CA ASP A 158 -20.66 6.20 -5.60
C ASP A 158 -21.27 4.82 -5.33
N ILE A 159 -21.72 4.61 -4.10
CA ILE A 159 -22.31 3.37 -3.59
C ILE A 159 -23.78 3.18 -4.00
N SER A 160 -24.38 4.14 -4.68
CA SER A 160 -25.80 4.13 -5.05
C SER A 160 -26.12 3.23 -6.26
N TYR A 161 -25.10 2.70 -6.95
CA TYR A 161 -25.26 1.87 -8.15
C TYR A 161 -25.52 0.40 -7.79
N THR A 162 -26.60 -0.17 -8.34
CA THR A 162 -27.10 -1.50 -7.93
C THR A 162 -26.38 -2.69 -8.57
N ASN A 163 -25.60 -2.53 -9.65
CA ASN A 163 -24.86 -3.63 -10.31
C ASN A 163 -23.61 -3.15 -11.12
N PRO A 164 -22.56 -2.61 -10.47
CA PRO A 164 -21.35 -2.24 -11.19
C PRO A 164 -20.45 -3.45 -11.48
N LYS A 165 -19.85 -3.50 -12.67
CA LYS A 165 -18.76 -4.44 -12.97
C LYS A 165 -17.44 -3.80 -12.55
N CYS A 166 -16.82 -4.31 -11.49
CA CYS A 166 -15.57 -3.79 -10.95
C CYS A 166 -14.49 -4.87 -10.91
N ILE A 167 -13.24 -4.46 -11.04
CA ILE A 167 -12.06 -5.28 -10.79
C ILE A 167 -11.92 -5.51 -9.28
N ASP A 168 -11.42 -6.68 -8.88
CA ASP A 168 -11.12 -6.97 -7.48
C ASP A 168 -10.02 -6.05 -6.95
N ARG A 169 -10.40 -5.15 -6.05
CA ARG A 169 -9.50 -4.20 -5.39
C ARG A 169 -8.38 -4.89 -4.62
N ASN A 170 -8.68 -6.00 -3.94
CA ASN A 170 -7.68 -6.72 -3.16
C ASN A 170 -6.60 -7.30 -4.06
N ALA A 171 -6.99 -7.84 -5.22
CA ALA A 171 -6.04 -8.33 -6.21
C ALA A 171 -5.15 -7.18 -6.75
N VAL A 172 -5.73 -6.02 -7.06
CA VAL A 172 -4.99 -4.85 -7.53
C VAL A 172 -4.00 -4.33 -6.47
N TYR A 173 -4.40 -4.24 -5.21
CA TYR A 173 -3.50 -3.80 -4.14
C TYR A 173 -2.35 -4.79 -3.92
N LYS A 174 -2.62 -6.10 -3.94
CA LYS A 174 -1.57 -7.13 -3.85
C LYS A 174 -0.59 -7.03 -5.02
N ALA A 175 -1.09 -6.86 -6.24
CA ALA A 175 -0.26 -6.70 -7.43
C ALA A 175 0.59 -5.41 -7.36
N THR A 176 0.01 -4.31 -6.89
CA THR A 176 0.70 -3.03 -6.69
C THR A 176 1.83 -3.17 -5.68
N ALA A 177 1.58 -3.83 -4.55
CA ALA A 177 2.59 -4.08 -3.53
C ALA A 177 3.73 -4.96 -4.07
N ALA A 178 3.41 -6.04 -4.79
CA ALA A 178 4.41 -6.93 -5.37
C ALA A 178 5.28 -6.23 -6.42
N LEU A 179 4.68 -5.49 -7.36
CA LEU A 179 5.40 -4.73 -8.38
C LEU A 179 6.22 -3.58 -7.77
N GLY A 180 5.68 -2.94 -6.74
CA GLY A 180 6.40 -1.95 -5.94
C GLY A 180 7.69 -2.52 -5.38
N ALA A 181 7.58 -3.63 -4.64
CA ALA A 181 8.73 -4.32 -4.06
C ALA A 181 9.77 -4.74 -5.12
N ILE A 182 9.33 -5.37 -6.21
CA ILE A 182 10.24 -5.79 -7.31
C ILE A 182 11.01 -4.59 -7.86
N THR A 183 10.33 -3.49 -8.15
CA THR A 183 10.97 -2.30 -8.70
C THR A 183 11.91 -1.63 -7.70
N ASP A 184 11.61 -1.65 -6.40
CA ASP A 184 12.51 -1.19 -5.35
C ASP A 184 13.79 -2.03 -5.27
N PHE A 185 13.66 -3.36 -5.33
CA PHE A 185 14.83 -4.26 -5.39
C PHE A 185 15.70 -3.98 -6.62
N MET A 186 15.10 -3.82 -7.80
CA MET A 186 15.86 -3.54 -9.02
C MET A 186 16.65 -2.24 -8.90
N VAL A 187 15.99 -1.17 -8.44
CA VAL A 187 16.62 0.14 -8.29
C VAL A 187 17.78 0.08 -7.30
N LEU A 188 17.62 -0.58 -6.15
CA LEU A 188 18.66 -0.70 -5.13
C LEU A 188 19.78 -1.67 -5.50
N ALA A 189 19.53 -2.66 -6.36
CA ALA A 189 20.56 -3.62 -6.79
C ALA A 189 21.59 -2.99 -7.75
N ILE A 190 21.20 -1.97 -8.53
CA ILE A 190 22.07 -1.30 -9.51
C ILE A 190 23.42 -0.82 -8.95
N PRO A 191 23.50 -0.07 -7.83
CA PRO A 191 24.77 0.44 -7.32
C PRO A 191 25.66 -0.64 -6.69
N ILE A 192 25.11 -1.80 -6.30
CA ILE A 192 25.83 -2.81 -5.52
C ILE A 192 27.09 -3.33 -6.25
N PRO A 193 27.04 -3.76 -7.52
CA PRO A 193 28.22 -4.27 -8.21
C PRO A 193 29.30 -3.21 -8.48
N VAL A 194 28.92 -1.93 -8.56
CA VAL A 194 29.86 -0.81 -8.73
C VAL A 194 30.53 -0.45 -7.39
N VAL A 195 29.79 -0.56 -6.28
CA VAL A 195 30.26 -0.19 -4.95
C VAL A 195 31.08 -1.28 -4.27
N ILE A 196 30.79 -2.57 -4.49
CA ILE A 196 31.54 -3.70 -3.90
C ILE A 196 33.06 -3.62 -4.14
N PRO A 197 33.57 -3.35 -5.36
CA PRO A 197 35.01 -3.27 -5.60
C PRO A 197 35.63 -1.94 -5.14
N LEU A 198 34.82 -0.93 -4.83
CA LEU A 198 35.30 0.38 -4.39
C LEU A 198 35.48 0.35 -2.87
N GLN A 199 36.68 0.68 -2.37
CA GLN A 199 37.01 0.67 -0.94
C GLN A 199 36.25 1.75 -0.15
N ILE A 200 34.95 1.58 -0.01
CA ILE A 200 34.07 2.49 0.72
C ILE A 200 33.98 2.03 2.19
N ALA A 201 33.98 3.00 3.11
CA ALA A 201 33.85 2.76 4.54
C ALA A 201 32.57 1.97 4.89
N MET A 202 32.70 0.96 5.77
CA MET A 202 31.63 0.05 6.21
C MET A 202 30.32 0.74 6.64
N ARG A 203 30.39 1.99 7.12
CA ARG A 203 29.21 2.81 7.47
C ARG A 203 28.24 3.01 6.30
N GLN A 204 28.72 3.18 5.07
CA GLN A 204 27.85 3.34 3.90
C GLN A 204 27.22 2.00 3.46
N LYS A 205 27.94 0.90 3.67
CA LYS A 205 27.45 -0.47 3.41
C LYS A 205 26.31 -0.85 4.36
N ILE A 206 26.45 -0.50 5.64
CA ILE A 206 25.41 -0.69 6.66
C ILE A 206 24.20 0.21 6.38
N GLY A 207 24.43 1.47 5.97
CA GLY A 207 23.35 2.37 5.55
C GLY A 207 22.48 1.77 4.46
N LEU A 208 23.07 1.16 3.43
CA LEU A 208 22.32 0.51 2.34
C LEU A 208 21.46 -0.65 2.84
N VAL A 209 22.02 -1.51 3.70
CA VAL A 209 21.29 -2.65 4.31
C VAL A 209 20.15 -2.16 5.22
N CYS A 210 20.38 -1.10 6.01
CA CYS A 210 19.32 -0.49 6.81
C CYS A 210 18.24 0.17 5.94
N PHE A 211 18.60 0.78 4.80
CA PHE A 211 17.62 1.28 3.84
C PHE A 211 16.77 0.16 3.23
N PHE A 212 17.33 -1.03 2.97
CA PHE A 212 16.54 -2.21 2.56
C PHE A 212 15.54 -2.64 3.65
N ALA A 213 15.94 -2.59 4.92
CA ALA A 213 15.06 -2.95 6.03
C ALA A 213 13.93 -1.93 6.25
N VAL A 214 14.18 -0.65 5.96
CA VAL A 214 13.21 0.44 6.18
C VAL A 214 12.34 0.72 4.95
N GLY A 215 12.86 0.56 3.73
CA GLY A 215 12.11 0.78 2.49
C GLY A 215 11.16 -0.35 2.12
N GLY A 216 11.22 -1.49 2.83
CA GLY A 216 10.29 -2.61 2.71
C GLY A 216 9.02 -2.49 3.57
N VAL A 217 8.74 -1.30 4.12
CA VAL A 217 7.56 -0.98 4.95
C VAL A 217 6.81 0.22 4.38
#